data_AF-A0A7X6JQA4-F1
#
_entry.id   AF-A0A7X6JQA4-F1
#
_cell.length_a   1.000
_cell.length_b   1.000
_cell.length_c   1.000
_cell.angle_alpha   90.00
_cell.angle_beta   90.00
_cell.angle_gamma   90.00
#
_symmetry.space_group_name_H-M   'P 1'
#
loop_
_entity.id
_entity.type
_entity.pdbx_description
1 polymer ?
#
loop_
_entity_poly.entity_id
_entity_poly.type
_entity_poly.pdbx_seq_one_letter_code
_entity_poly.pdbx_strand_id
1 'polypeptide(L)'
;MIEENYWRIFAPNNMLASLRDLMDEVCRQICEYRESVPIVPELCLPTAAKEVSLTPLIMQAAYNLHRNDKAVFWPVSEMTATRYEKGSKGRIDIGLFSKRHATFIECKAVRSSATNNNNNRIEKALDKATEQLMDIELETLLFNSPEETINNIRANNKLIPMVAVNVTCDTSRLANRDRLFMKKAQSIRDSFRNSMIVQVRYKPHFIRYNGDIDVKVEDRKLMSIGHVFILKEVFKS
;
A
#
# COMPACT_ATOMS: atom_id res chain seq x y z
N MET A 1 -24.90 -14.93 -3.34
CA MET A 1 -25.02 -13.90 -2.30
C MET A 1 -24.04 -12.79 -2.60
N ILE A 2 -24.48 -11.54 -2.59
CA ILE A 2 -23.60 -10.38 -2.70
C ILE A 2 -22.84 -10.33 -1.37
N GLU A 3 -21.54 -10.64 -1.41
CA GLU A 3 -20.70 -10.49 -0.24
C GLU A 3 -20.25 -9.04 -0.18
N GLU A 4 -20.64 -8.35 0.89
CA GLU A 4 -20.26 -6.96 1.16
C GLU A 4 -18.74 -6.80 1.08
N ASN A 5 -18.32 -5.63 0.60
CA ASN A 5 -16.92 -5.26 0.65
C ASN A 5 -16.46 -5.28 2.11
N TYR A 6 -15.28 -5.81 2.35
CA TYR A 6 -14.83 -6.12 3.70
C TYR A 6 -13.32 -5.93 3.85
N TRP A 7 -12.86 -5.38 4.96
CA TRP A 7 -11.44 -5.30 5.27
C TRP A 7 -11.08 -5.74 6.69
N ARG A 8 -9.81 -6.11 6.88
CA ARG A 8 -9.20 -6.33 8.20
C ARG A 8 -7.79 -5.75 8.21
N ILE A 9 -7.41 -5.22 9.36
CA ILE A 9 -6.04 -4.78 9.65
C ILE A 9 -5.47 -5.68 10.73
N PHE A 10 -4.33 -6.29 10.44
CA PHE A 10 -3.52 -7.06 11.38
C PHE A 10 -2.23 -6.31 11.66
N ALA A 11 -2.04 -5.87 12.91
CA ALA A 11 -0.85 -5.14 13.35
C ALA A 11 -0.20 -5.91 14.51
N PRO A 12 0.72 -6.86 14.23
CA PRO A 12 1.36 -7.66 15.28
C PRO A 12 2.15 -6.75 16.22
N ASN A 13 2.06 -6.99 17.53
CA ASN A 13 2.74 -6.23 18.59
C ASN A 13 2.49 -4.71 18.53
N ASN A 14 1.33 -4.26 18.02
CA ASN A 14 1.04 -2.84 17.79
C ASN A 14 2.05 -2.12 16.89
N MET A 15 2.78 -2.87 16.05
CA MET A 15 3.69 -2.29 15.08
C MET A 15 2.91 -1.40 14.10
N LEU A 16 3.45 -0.21 13.84
CA LEU A 16 2.82 0.81 13.00
C LEU A 16 1.39 1.18 13.42
N ALA A 17 1.02 1.02 14.71
CA ALA A 17 -0.32 1.36 15.19
C ALA A 17 -0.76 2.80 14.82
N SER A 18 0.19 3.74 14.74
CA SER A 18 -0.05 5.12 14.30
C SER A 18 -0.55 5.26 12.86
N LEU A 19 -0.38 4.23 12.02
CA LEU A 19 -0.88 4.20 10.64
C LEU A 19 -2.19 3.41 10.50
N ARG A 20 -2.73 2.87 11.59
CA ARG A 20 -3.95 2.05 11.53
C ARG A 20 -5.14 2.83 10.98
N ASP A 21 -5.37 4.04 11.48
CA ASP A 21 -6.49 4.88 11.04
C ASP A 21 -6.32 5.30 9.58
N LEU A 22 -5.08 5.57 9.15
CA LEU A 22 -4.75 5.84 7.75
C LEU A 22 -5.13 4.66 6.86
N MET A 23 -4.72 3.46 7.25
CA MET A 23 -5.03 2.26 6.48
C MET A 23 -6.51 1.90 6.52
N ASP A 24 -7.20 2.17 7.63
CA ASP A 24 -8.65 1.97 7.74
C ASP A 24 -9.39 2.88 6.76
N GLU A 25 -9.02 4.16 6.71
CA GLU A 25 -9.56 5.13 5.78
C GLU A 25 -9.25 4.79 4.31
N VAL A 26 -8.03 4.31 4.01
CA VAL A 26 -7.68 3.77 2.68
C VAL A 26 -8.60 2.61 2.30
N CYS A 27 -8.85 1.68 3.22
CA CYS A 27 -9.76 0.54 2.96
C CYS A 27 -11.19 1.01 2.69
N ARG A 28 -11.69 1.92 3.54
CA ARG A 28 -13.02 2.52 3.40
C ARG A 28 -13.18 3.18 2.04
N GLN A 29 -12.21 3.99 1.60
CA GLN A 29 -12.23 4.62 0.28
C GLN A 29 -12.24 3.60 -0.87
N ILE A 30 -11.45 2.52 -0.78
CA ILE A 30 -11.50 1.46 -1.79
C ILE A 30 -12.90 0.85 -1.87
N CYS A 31 -13.50 0.52 -0.72
CA CYS A 31 -14.82 -0.09 -0.66
C CYS A 31 -15.92 0.86 -1.18
N GLU A 32 -15.94 2.11 -0.71
CA GLU A 32 -16.92 3.12 -1.12
C GLU A 32 -16.81 3.46 -2.60
N TYR A 33 -15.58 3.62 -3.11
CA TYR A 33 -15.35 3.89 -4.52
C TYR A 33 -15.86 2.75 -5.41
N ARG A 34 -15.72 1.50 -4.94
CA ARG A 34 -16.21 0.30 -5.65
C ARG A 34 -17.74 0.17 -5.64
N GLU A 35 -18.39 0.71 -4.62
CA GLU A 35 -19.86 0.70 -4.49
C GLU A 35 -20.51 1.87 -5.23
N SER A 36 -19.87 3.03 -5.20
CA SER A 36 -20.49 4.31 -5.59
C SER A 36 -20.19 4.71 -7.04
N VAL A 37 -19.11 4.20 -7.63
CA VAL A 37 -18.66 4.64 -8.97
C VAL A 37 -18.99 3.58 -10.03
N PRO A 38 -19.90 3.87 -10.98
CA PRO A 38 -20.33 2.91 -11.99
C PRO A 38 -19.25 2.61 -13.04
N ILE A 39 -18.31 3.54 -13.26
CA ILE A 39 -17.22 3.41 -14.22
C ILE A 39 -15.90 3.73 -13.52
N VAL A 40 -15.08 2.70 -13.32
CA VAL A 40 -13.78 2.83 -12.69
C VAL A 40 -12.68 2.64 -13.74
N PRO A 41 -11.88 3.67 -14.04
CA PRO A 41 -10.69 3.48 -14.85
C PRO A 41 -9.71 2.55 -14.12
N GLU A 42 -9.37 1.42 -14.74
CA GLU A 42 -8.50 0.39 -14.14
C GLU A 42 -7.15 0.96 -13.65
N LEU A 43 -6.66 2.01 -14.32
CA LEU A 43 -5.41 2.71 -14.00
C LEU A 43 -5.47 3.60 -12.76
N CYS A 44 -6.67 3.98 -12.33
CA CYS A 44 -6.88 4.79 -11.13
C CYS A 44 -6.87 3.93 -9.85
N LEU A 45 -6.84 2.61 -9.99
CA LEU A 45 -6.85 1.69 -8.86
C LEU A 45 -5.58 0.85 -8.76
N PRO A 46 -5.22 0.39 -7.54
CA PRO A 46 -4.07 -0.49 -7.34
C PRO A 46 -4.18 -1.85 -8.06
N THR A 47 -5.29 -2.11 -8.76
CA THR A 47 -5.53 -3.30 -9.57
C THR A 47 -4.70 -3.35 -10.85
N ALA A 48 -4.31 -2.19 -11.39
CA ALA A 48 -3.36 -2.12 -12.48
C ALA A 48 -1.95 -2.59 -12.09
N ALA A 49 -1.70 -2.89 -10.80
CA ALA A 49 -0.37 -3.13 -10.25
C ALA A 49 0.60 -1.99 -10.56
N LYS A 50 0.09 -0.74 -10.49
CA LYS A 50 0.86 0.48 -10.73
C LYS A 50 0.99 1.27 -9.43
N GLU A 51 2.21 1.65 -9.12
CA GLU A 51 2.58 2.42 -7.92
C GLU A 51 1.84 3.76 -7.87
N VAL A 52 1.73 4.45 -9.02
CA VAL A 52 1.08 5.77 -9.16
C VAL A 52 -0.38 5.81 -8.69
N SER A 53 -1.06 4.67 -8.65
CA SER A 53 -2.46 4.60 -8.22
C SER A 53 -2.63 4.54 -6.69
N LEU A 54 -1.55 4.29 -5.95
CA LEU A 54 -1.55 4.21 -4.49
C LEU A 54 -1.42 5.58 -3.84
N THR A 55 -0.54 6.43 -4.39
CA THR A 55 -0.24 7.75 -3.84
C THR A 55 -1.48 8.64 -3.69
N PRO A 56 -2.35 8.80 -4.71
CA PRO A 56 -3.57 9.61 -4.58
C PRO A 56 -4.54 9.08 -3.52
N LEU A 57 -4.67 7.76 -3.40
CA LEU A 57 -5.56 7.12 -2.44
C LEU A 57 -5.13 7.39 -1.00
N ILE A 58 -3.84 7.26 -0.72
CA ILE A 58 -3.29 7.49 0.62
C ILE A 58 -3.28 8.99 0.95
N MET A 59 -3.00 9.85 -0.04
CA MET A 59 -3.11 11.30 0.13
C MET A 59 -4.54 11.71 0.52
N GLN A 60 -5.55 11.21 -0.20
CA GLN A 60 -6.96 11.49 0.12
C GLN A 60 -7.33 10.96 1.51
N ALA A 61 -6.87 9.77 1.88
CA ALA A 61 -7.07 9.21 3.22
C ALA A 61 -6.46 10.08 4.33
N ALA A 62 -5.21 10.51 4.14
CA ALA A 62 -4.55 11.40 5.07
C ALA A 62 -5.30 12.74 5.22
N TYR A 63 -5.76 13.33 4.11
CA TYR A 63 -6.55 14.57 4.14
C TYR A 63 -7.90 14.40 4.84
N ASN A 64 -8.60 13.27 4.62
CA ASN A 64 -9.87 13.00 5.28
C ASN A 64 -9.70 12.85 6.79
N LEU A 65 -8.64 12.18 7.24
CA LEU A 65 -8.35 12.06 8.67
C LEU A 65 -7.95 13.39 9.29
N HIS A 66 -7.19 14.22 8.57
CA HIS A 66 -6.84 15.56 9.02
C HIS A 66 -8.09 16.44 9.19
N ARG A 67 -9.01 16.42 8.22
CA ARG A 67 -10.27 17.20 8.28
C ARG A 67 -11.22 16.78 9.40
N ASN A 68 -11.15 15.52 9.83
CA ASN A 68 -11.98 14.98 10.90
C ASN A 68 -11.29 15.03 12.27
N ASP A 69 -10.18 15.77 12.41
CA ASP A 69 -9.35 15.85 13.61
C ASP A 69 -8.87 14.50 14.16
N LYS A 70 -8.79 13.48 13.28
CA LYS A 70 -8.33 12.12 13.61
C LYS A 70 -6.85 11.90 13.33
N ALA A 71 -6.24 12.66 12.41
CA ALA A 71 -4.82 12.57 12.11
C ALA A 71 -4.02 13.76 12.66
N VAL A 72 -2.82 13.46 13.16
CA VAL A 72 -1.84 14.43 13.66
C VAL A 72 -0.75 14.77 12.63
N PHE A 73 -0.95 14.44 11.36
CA PHE A 73 0.04 14.62 10.30
C PHE A 73 -0.51 15.35 9.07
N TRP A 74 0.40 16.05 8.39
CA TRP A 74 0.21 16.75 7.12
C TRP A 74 0.79 15.91 5.98
N PRO A 75 -0.01 15.50 4.98
CA PRO A 75 0.48 14.66 3.89
C PRO A 75 1.08 15.48 2.74
N VAL A 76 2.15 14.95 2.14
CA VAL A 76 2.78 15.44 0.91
C VAL A 76 3.09 14.25 0.02
N SER A 77 2.86 14.37 -1.30
CA SER A 77 3.20 13.33 -2.28
C SER A 77 4.35 13.76 -3.19
N GLU A 78 5.04 12.79 -3.80
CA GLU A 78 6.09 13.02 -4.81
C GLU A 78 7.21 13.94 -4.30
N MET A 79 7.57 13.79 -3.04
CA MET A 79 8.52 14.68 -2.38
C MET A 79 9.92 14.43 -2.91
N THR A 80 10.60 15.50 -3.31
CA THR A 80 11.99 15.41 -3.76
C THR A 80 12.91 15.15 -2.58
N ALA A 81 13.84 14.21 -2.73
CA ALA A 81 14.81 13.84 -1.70
C ALA A 81 16.22 13.72 -2.31
N THR A 82 17.24 14.12 -1.56
CA THR A 82 18.64 13.86 -1.92
C THR A 82 19.00 12.43 -1.57
N ARG A 83 19.75 11.76 -2.46
CA ARG A 83 20.15 10.36 -2.31
C ARG A 83 21.65 10.22 -2.07
N TYR A 84 22.06 9.39 -1.10
CA TYR A 84 23.46 9.20 -0.71
C TYR A 84 24.32 8.64 -1.85
N GLU A 85 23.84 7.58 -2.52
CA GLU A 85 24.67 6.86 -3.51
C GLU A 85 24.92 7.65 -4.80
N LYS A 86 24.12 8.69 -5.09
CA LYS A 86 24.12 9.34 -6.40
C LYS A 86 24.27 10.85 -6.39
N GLY A 87 24.22 11.50 -5.22
CA GLY A 87 24.09 12.96 -5.13
C GLY A 87 22.92 13.51 -5.96
N SER A 88 22.00 12.64 -6.38
CA SER A 88 20.97 12.91 -7.36
C SER A 88 19.64 13.11 -6.66
N LYS A 89 18.78 13.93 -7.27
CA LYS A 89 17.43 14.17 -6.78
C LYS A 89 16.57 12.94 -7.08
N GLY A 90 16.14 12.25 -6.03
CA GLY A 90 15.12 11.21 -6.06
C GLY A 90 13.74 11.75 -5.68
N ARG A 91 12.76 10.85 -5.70
CA ARG A 91 11.43 11.10 -5.13
C ARG A 91 11.09 10.04 -4.09
N ILE A 92 10.24 10.45 -3.16
CA ILE A 92 9.55 9.62 -2.17
C ILE A 92 8.07 9.75 -2.49
N ASP A 93 7.35 8.63 -2.52
CA ASP A 93 5.94 8.63 -2.89
C ASP A 93 5.10 9.47 -1.92
N ILE A 94 5.28 9.29 -0.61
CA ILE A 94 4.49 10.00 0.43
C ILE A 94 5.36 10.38 1.63
N GLY A 95 5.20 11.62 2.10
CA GLY A 95 5.63 12.09 3.42
C GLY A 95 4.43 12.48 4.28
N LEU A 96 4.41 12.06 5.54
CA LEU A 96 3.41 12.42 6.54
C LEU A 96 4.13 13.15 7.69
N PHE A 97 3.85 14.44 7.85
CA PHE A 97 4.59 15.31 8.76
C PHE A 97 3.76 15.70 9.97
N SER A 98 4.22 15.35 11.17
CA SER A 98 3.64 15.82 12.42
C SER A 98 4.56 16.82 13.12
N LYS A 99 4.11 17.39 14.23
CA LYS A 99 4.96 18.23 15.09
C LYS A 99 6.16 17.51 15.71
N ARG A 100 6.13 16.17 15.77
CA ARG A 100 7.13 15.37 16.52
C ARG A 100 7.95 14.41 15.65
N HIS A 101 7.39 13.96 14.54
CA HIS A 101 8.02 13.01 13.64
C HIS A 101 7.47 13.13 12.23
N ALA A 102 8.29 12.72 11.26
CA ALA A 102 7.92 12.45 9.89
C ALA A 102 7.82 10.94 9.66
N THR A 103 6.87 10.55 8.81
CA THR A 103 6.78 9.19 8.26
C THR A 103 6.91 9.26 6.75
N PHE A 104 7.85 8.52 6.19
CA PHE A 104 8.06 8.43 4.75
C PHE A 104 7.61 7.06 4.27
N ILE A 105 6.75 7.03 3.25
CA ILE A 105 6.21 5.79 2.68
C ILE A 105 6.65 5.69 1.22
N GLU A 106 7.30 4.58 0.89
CA GLU A 106 7.63 4.21 -0.48
C GLU A 106 6.71 3.06 -0.90
N CYS A 107 5.96 3.27 -1.96
CA CYS A 107 4.91 2.39 -2.43
C CYS A 107 5.43 1.51 -3.57
N LYS A 108 5.10 0.22 -3.53
CA LYS A 108 5.21 -0.69 -4.68
C LYS A 108 3.90 -1.42 -4.89
N ALA A 109 3.68 -1.85 -6.13
CA ALA A 109 2.47 -2.57 -6.50
C ALA A 109 2.82 -3.86 -7.22
N VAL A 110 2.18 -4.96 -6.84
CA VAL A 110 2.39 -6.26 -7.46
C VAL A 110 1.06 -6.96 -7.71
N ARG A 111 1.03 -7.80 -8.75
CA ARG A 111 -0.09 -8.69 -9.03
C ARG A 111 0.29 -10.12 -8.62
N SER A 112 -0.61 -10.81 -7.91
CA SER A 112 -0.39 -12.19 -7.51
C SER A 112 -1.67 -13.01 -7.64
N SER A 113 -1.57 -14.19 -8.25
CA SER A 113 -2.69 -15.13 -8.30
C SER A 113 -3.01 -15.64 -6.90
N ALA A 114 -4.30 -15.75 -6.58
CA ALA A 114 -4.79 -16.29 -5.31
C ALA A 114 -4.38 -17.77 -5.08
N THR A 115 -3.96 -18.47 -6.14
CA THR A 115 -3.47 -19.86 -6.05
C THR A 115 -1.95 -19.96 -5.92
N ASN A 116 -1.23 -18.85 -6.12
CA ASN A 116 0.21 -18.81 -6.02
C ASN A 116 0.63 -18.41 -4.60
N ASN A 117 1.16 -19.35 -3.84
CA ASN A 117 1.65 -19.10 -2.48
C ASN A 117 3.11 -18.62 -2.43
N ASN A 118 3.81 -18.57 -3.57
CA ASN A 118 5.16 -18.01 -3.63
C ASN A 118 5.07 -16.48 -3.51
N ASN A 119 5.68 -15.95 -2.45
CA ASN A 119 5.66 -14.53 -2.10
C ASN A 119 6.97 -13.80 -2.47
N ASN A 120 7.92 -14.44 -3.18
CA ASN A 120 9.23 -13.85 -3.48
C ASN A 120 9.13 -12.54 -4.29
N ARG A 121 8.10 -12.39 -5.14
CA ARG A 121 7.87 -11.12 -5.87
C ARG A 121 7.45 -9.98 -4.93
N ILE A 122 6.71 -10.30 -3.87
CA ILE A 122 6.26 -9.35 -2.87
C ILE A 122 7.47 -8.92 -2.02
N GLU A 123 8.29 -9.90 -1.61
CA GLU A 123 9.53 -9.68 -0.87
C GLU A 123 10.49 -8.78 -1.64
N LYS A 124 10.81 -9.11 -2.90
CA LYS A 124 11.65 -8.26 -3.77
C LYS A 124 11.13 -6.82 -3.93
N ALA A 125 9.80 -6.64 -3.94
CA ALA A 125 9.21 -5.31 -4.00
C ALA A 125 9.39 -4.55 -2.68
N LEU A 126 9.21 -5.21 -1.53
CA LEU A 126 9.50 -4.63 -0.21
C LEU A 126 10.98 -4.27 -0.07
N ASP A 127 11.88 -5.13 -0.51
CA ASP A 127 13.33 -4.89 -0.44
C ASP A 127 13.71 -3.67 -1.27
N LYS A 128 13.22 -3.58 -2.51
CA LYS A 128 13.43 -2.41 -3.37
C LYS A 128 12.92 -1.11 -2.73
N ALA A 129 11.72 -1.13 -2.15
CA ALA A 129 11.17 0.03 -1.45
C ALA A 129 12.03 0.42 -0.23
N THR A 130 12.55 -0.59 0.49
CA THR A 130 13.44 -0.41 1.64
C THR A 130 14.76 0.22 1.21
N GLU A 131 15.41 -0.30 0.17
CA GLU A 131 16.63 0.25 -0.41
C GLU A 131 16.43 1.72 -0.81
N GLN A 132 15.33 2.03 -1.50
CA GLN A 132 15.01 3.39 -1.92
C GLN A 132 14.79 4.34 -0.73
N LEU A 133 14.23 3.86 0.38
CA LEU A 133 14.06 4.66 1.59
C LEU A 133 15.38 4.84 2.36
N MET A 134 16.22 3.81 2.40
CA MET A 134 17.50 3.84 3.12
C MET A 134 18.56 4.73 2.46
N ASP A 135 18.44 4.91 1.15
CA ASP A 135 19.29 5.80 0.34
C ASP A 135 18.95 7.28 0.51
N ILE A 136 17.90 7.65 1.25
CA ILE A 136 17.53 9.06 1.49
C ILE A 136 18.45 9.69 2.53
N GLU A 137 19.00 10.85 2.19
CA GLU A 137 19.66 11.74 3.14
C GLU A 137 18.63 12.52 3.98
N LEU A 138 18.24 11.94 5.12
CA LEU A 138 17.19 12.51 5.98
C LEU A 138 17.58 13.86 6.60
N GLU A 139 18.87 14.10 6.85
CA GLU A 139 19.38 15.32 7.48
C GLU A 139 19.11 16.55 6.61
N THR A 140 19.34 16.44 5.29
CA THR A 140 19.05 17.53 4.35
C THR A 140 17.56 17.73 4.13
N LEU A 141 16.77 16.66 4.27
CA LEU A 141 15.33 16.70 4.13
C LEU A 141 14.61 17.34 5.35
N LEU A 142 15.17 17.21 6.55
CA LEU A 142 14.56 17.64 7.82
C LEU A 142 15.30 18.86 8.45
N PHE A 143 15.71 19.81 7.60
CA PHE A 143 16.63 20.92 7.90
C PHE A 143 16.25 21.89 9.02
N ASN A 144 14.99 21.92 9.47
CA ASN A 144 14.51 22.79 10.57
C ASN A 144 14.27 22.03 11.88
N SER A 145 14.84 20.84 12.03
CA SER A 145 14.65 20.01 13.23
C SER A 145 15.63 20.41 14.34
N PRO A 146 15.24 20.33 15.63
CA PRO A 146 16.17 20.50 16.74
C PRO A 146 17.37 19.55 16.61
N GLU A 147 18.55 19.97 17.05
CA GLU A 147 19.80 19.18 16.96
C GLU A 147 19.64 17.77 17.57
N GLU A 148 18.91 17.64 18.67
CA GLU A 148 18.57 16.35 19.30
C GLU A 148 17.71 15.45 18.41
N THR A 149 16.82 16.03 17.59
CA THR A 149 16.00 15.30 16.60
C THR A 149 16.84 14.85 15.41
N ILE A 150 17.81 15.66 14.98
CA ILE A 150 18.77 15.31 13.91
C ILE A 150 19.68 14.18 14.38
N ASN A 151 20.22 14.26 15.61
CA ASN A 151 21.10 13.25 16.20
C ASN A 151 20.42 11.88 16.36
N ASN A 152 19.07 11.85 16.46
CA ASN A 152 18.27 10.64 16.59
C ASN A 152 17.24 10.49 15.45
N ILE A 153 17.53 11.04 14.26
CA ILE A 153 16.56 11.19 13.17
C ILE A 153 15.92 9.86 12.76
N ARG A 154 16.66 8.76 12.81
CA ARG A 154 16.16 7.42 12.48
C ARG A 154 15.34 6.77 13.60
N ALA A 155 15.57 7.17 14.86
CA ALA A 155 14.75 6.73 15.99
C ALA A 155 13.44 7.52 16.10
N ASN A 156 13.45 8.76 15.60
CA ASN A 156 12.30 9.66 15.70
C ASN A 156 11.43 9.67 14.44
N ASN A 157 11.89 9.15 13.30
CA ASN A 157 11.14 9.14 12.04
C ASN A 157 10.93 7.71 11.54
N LYS A 158 9.83 7.51 10.81
CA LYS A 158 9.45 6.19 10.32
C LYS A 158 9.69 6.09 8.83
N LEU A 159 10.43 5.06 8.40
CA LEU A 159 10.55 4.68 7.00
C LEU A 159 9.70 3.44 6.75
N ILE A 160 8.75 3.54 5.82
CA ILE A 160 7.71 2.54 5.61
C ILE A 160 7.73 2.07 4.14
N PRO A 161 8.44 0.99 3.81
CA PRO A 161 8.17 0.25 2.58
C PRO A 161 6.73 -0.31 2.65
N MET A 162 5.94 -0.01 1.64
CA MET A 162 4.59 -0.54 1.48
C MET A 162 4.45 -1.24 0.14
N VAL A 163 3.90 -2.46 0.16
CA VAL A 163 3.51 -3.18 -1.06
C VAL A 163 2.02 -3.42 -1.10
N ALA A 164 1.35 -2.96 -2.15
CA ALA A 164 -0.02 -3.32 -2.46
C ALA A 164 -0.05 -4.52 -3.41
N VAL A 165 -0.61 -5.63 -2.94
CA VAL A 165 -0.79 -6.86 -3.71
C VAL A 165 -2.20 -6.90 -4.27
N ASN A 166 -2.37 -6.72 -5.57
CA ASN A 166 -3.62 -7.06 -6.24
C ASN A 166 -3.73 -8.59 -6.33
N VAL A 167 -4.71 -9.16 -5.63
CA VAL A 167 -4.99 -10.59 -5.64
C VAL A 167 -5.95 -10.90 -6.77
N THR A 168 -5.57 -11.85 -7.63
CA THR A 168 -6.32 -12.17 -8.84
C THR A 168 -6.75 -13.63 -8.90
N CYS A 169 -7.85 -13.92 -9.60
CA CYS A 169 -8.25 -15.28 -9.92
C CYS A 169 -8.89 -15.38 -11.30
N ASP A 170 -8.93 -16.60 -11.84
CA ASP A 170 -9.64 -16.93 -13.07
C ASP A 170 -11.17 -16.97 -12.83
N THR A 171 -11.96 -16.63 -13.85
CA THR A 171 -13.44 -16.65 -13.83
C THR A 171 -14.02 -18.04 -13.56
N SER A 172 -13.36 -19.10 -14.03
CA SER A 172 -13.73 -20.49 -13.72
C SER A 172 -13.72 -20.81 -12.22
N ARG A 173 -13.06 -19.97 -11.41
CA ARG A 173 -12.92 -20.15 -9.97
C ARG A 173 -13.77 -19.19 -9.15
N LEU A 174 -14.69 -18.45 -9.78
CA LEU A 174 -15.52 -17.43 -9.12
C LEU A 174 -16.21 -17.97 -7.86
N ALA A 175 -16.75 -19.19 -7.89
CA ALA A 175 -17.41 -19.82 -6.74
C ALA A 175 -16.48 -20.08 -5.53
N ASN A 176 -15.17 -20.16 -5.77
CA ASN A 176 -14.15 -20.42 -4.74
C ASN A 176 -13.35 -19.16 -4.37
N ARG A 177 -13.65 -18.01 -4.95
CA ARG A 177 -12.82 -16.80 -4.87
C ARG A 177 -12.51 -16.38 -3.43
N ASP A 178 -13.48 -16.45 -2.54
CA ASP A 178 -13.36 -15.94 -1.17
C ASP A 178 -12.44 -16.82 -0.35
N ARG A 179 -12.61 -18.14 -0.48
CA ARG A 179 -11.68 -19.12 0.07
C ARG A 179 -10.26 -18.94 -0.47
N LEU A 180 -10.12 -18.66 -1.78
CA LEU A 180 -8.83 -18.44 -2.41
C LEU A 180 -8.16 -17.15 -1.92
N PHE A 181 -8.91 -16.06 -1.81
CA PHE A 181 -8.42 -14.79 -1.26
C PHE A 181 -7.93 -14.98 0.18
N MET A 182 -8.74 -15.62 1.04
CA MET A 182 -8.37 -15.87 2.43
C MET A 182 -7.13 -16.76 2.55
N LYS A 183 -7.00 -17.79 1.70
CA LYS A 183 -5.79 -18.63 1.65
C LYS A 183 -4.56 -17.82 1.26
N LYS A 184 -4.67 -16.95 0.26
CA LYS A 184 -3.56 -16.07 -0.17
C LYS A 184 -3.19 -15.05 0.91
N ALA A 185 -4.18 -14.41 1.53
CA ALA A 185 -3.97 -13.47 2.63
C ALA A 185 -3.28 -14.14 3.82
N GLN A 186 -3.69 -15.37 4.18
CA GLN A 186 -3.02 -16.14 5.22
C GLN A 186 -1.57 -16.48 4.86
N SER A 187 -1.31 -16.93 3.63
CA SER A 187 0.06 -17.18 3.16
C SER A 187 0.95 -15.94 3.25
N ILE A 188 0.43 -14.76 2.93
CA ILE A 188 1.16 -13.49 3.08
C ILE A 188 1.42 -13.21 4.58
N ARG A 189 0.42 -13.34 5.44
CA ARG A 189 0.59 -13.14 6.90
C ARG A 189 1.64 -14.07 7.50
N ASP A 190 1.69 -15.31 7.06
CA ASP A 190 2.66 -16.29 7.54
C ASP A 190 4.09 -15.98 7.08
N SER A 191 4.26 -15.40 5.88
CA SER A 191 5.55 -14.95 5.34
C SER A 191 6.03 -13.63 5.96
N PHE A 192 5.13 -12.72 6.29
CA PHE A 192 5.45 -11.36 6.75
C PHE A 192 4.94 -11.11 8.19
N ARG A 193 5.33 -11.99 9.12
CA ARG A 193 4.82 -12.04 10.50
C ARG A 193 5.05 -10.78 11.33
N ASN A 194 6.06 -9.99 10.95
CA ASN A 194 6.46 -8.75 11.62
C ASN A 194 6.03 -7.52 10.81
N SER A 195 5.02 -7.63 9.96
CA SER A 195 4.50 -6.52 9.17
C SER A 195 3.06 -6.24 9.54
N MET A 196 2.61 -4.98 9.38
CA MET A 196 1.18 -4.70 9.34
C MET A 196 0.63 -5.24 8.02
N ILE A 197 -0.42 -6.07 8.12
CA ILE A 197 -1.11 -6.67 6.97
C ILE A 197 -2.53 -6.14 6.92
N VAL A 198 -2.87 -5.48 5.83
CA VAL A 198 -4.19 -4.92 5.57
C VAL A 198 -4.81 -5.69 4.42
N GLN A 199 -5.90 -6.41 4.66
CA GLN A 199 -6.62 -7.12 3.60
C GLN A 199 -7.90 -6.36 3.27
N VAL A 200 -8.16 -6.15 1.99
CA VAL A 200 -9.38 -5.53 1.47
C VAL A 200 -9.97 -6.45 0.42
N ARG A 201 -11.15 -6.97 0.69
CA ARG A 201 -11.89 -7.82 -0.22
C ARG A 201 -13.07 -7.03 -0.76
N TYR A 202 -13.31 -7.14 -2.05
CA TYR A 202 -14.41 -6.45 -2.70
C TYR A 202 -15.02 -7.29 -3.81
N LYS A 203 -16.16 -6.85 -4.34
CA LYS A 203 -16.80 -7.46 -5.50
C LYS A 203 -15.79 -7.60 -6.66
N PRO A 204 -15.60 -8.81 -7.22
CA PRO A 204 -14.66 -9.01 -8.29
C PRO A 204 -14.99 -8.18 -9.52
N HIS A 205 -13.95 -7.82 -10.24
CA HIS A 205 -14.07 -7.16 -11.54
C HIS A 205 -12.95 -7.65 -12.45
N PHE A 206 -13.26 -7.65 -13.73
CA PHE A 206 -12.32 -8.05 -14.77
C PHE A 206 -11.17 -7.06 -14.87
N ILE A 207 -9.96 -7.59 -15.05
CA ILE A 207 -8.75 -6.79 -15.21
C ILE A 207 -8.05 -7.18 -16.51
N ARG A 208 -7.34 -6.24 -17.10
CA ARG A 208 -6.58 -6.48 -18.32
C ARG A 208 -5.27 -7.18 -17.98
N TYR A 209 -4.89 -8.17 -18.78
CA TYR A 209 -3.55 -8.73 -18.78
C TYR A 209 -2.92 -8.69 -20.17
N ASN A 210 -1.61 -8.96 -20.26
CA ASN A 210 -0.89 -8.96 -21.53
C ASN A 210 -1.54 -9.96 -22.49
N GLY A 211 -2.05 -9.46 -23.62
CA GLY A 211 -2.82 -10.23 -24.61
C GLY A 211 -4.27 -9.76 -24.76
N ASP A 212 -4.83 -9.02 -23.80
CA ASP A 212 -6.21 -8.53 -23.84
C ASP A 212 -6.34 -7.18 -24.57
N ILE A 213 -5.69 -7.00 -25.73
CA ILE A 213 -5.74 -5.70 -26.42
C ILE A 213 -7.11 -5.43 -27.00
N ASP A 214 -7.74 -6.44 -27.59
CA ASP A 214 -9.04 -6.35 -28.26
C ASP A 214 -10.11 -7.24 -27.60
N VAL A 215 -9.86 -7.70 -26.37
CA VAL A 215 -10.80 -8.55 -25.62
C VAL A 215 -11.80 -7.67 -24.87
N LYS A 216 -13.10 -7.86 -25.15
CA LYS A 216 -14.18 -7.20 -24.41
C LYS A 216 -14.10 -7.54 -22.93
N VAL A 217 -14.58 -6.64 -22.08
CA VAL A 217 -14.46 -6.78 -20.62
C VAL A 217 -15.11 -8.07 -20.13
N GLU A 218 -16.29 -8.42 -20.65
CA GLU A 218 -17.02 -9.65 -20.32
C GLU A 218 -16.31 -10.95 -20.74
N ASP A 219 -15.42 -10.89 -21.73
CA ASP A 219 -14.68 -12.05 -22.27
C ASP A 219 -13.34 -12.26 -21.55
N ARG A 220 -12.95 -11.35 -20.65
CA ARG A 220 -11.70 -11.47 -19.88
C ARG A 220 -11.81 -12.60 -18.87
N LYS A 221 -10.76 -13.41 -18.79
CA LYS A 221 -10.69 -14.56 -17.88
C LYS A 221 -10.15 -14.21 -16.49
N LEU A 222 -9.44 -13.09 -16.37
CA LEU A 222 -8.79 -12.69 -15.13
C LEU A 222 -9.60 -11.62 -14.40
N MET A 223 -9.86 -11.87 -13.11
CA MET A 223 -10.49 -10.91 -12.22
C MET A 223 -9.55 -10.53 -11.09
N SER A 224 -9.65 -9.28 -10.64
CA SER A 224 -9.17 -8.89 -9.32
C SER A 224 -10.25 -9.17 -8.28
N ILE A 225 -9.86 -9.75 -7.16
CA ILE A 225 -10.77 -10.20 -6.10
C ILE A 225 -10.48 -9.55 -4.74
N GLY A 226 -9.52 -8.63 -4.69
CA GLY A 226 -9.14 -7.93 -3.47
C GLY A 226 -7.70 -7.44 -3.51
N HIS A 227 -7.32 -6.72 -2.47
CA HIS A 227 -5.96 -6.27 -2.20
C HIS A 227 -5.46 -6.76 -0.85
N VAL A 228 -4.15 -6.97 -0.77
CA VAL A 228 -3.44 -7.11 0.50
C VAL A 228 -2.31 -6.09 0.52
N PHE A 229 -2.33 -5.15 1.46
CA PHE A 229 -1.23 -4.23 1.71
C PHE A 229 -0.34 -4.78 2.80
N ILE A 230 0.96 -4.62 2.60
CA ILE A 230 1.99 -5.04 3.54
C ILE A 230 2.82 -3.81 3.85
N LEU A 231 2.80 -3.38 5.11
CA LEU A 231 3.58 -2.26 5.60
C LEU A 231 4.59 -2.80 6.61
N LYS A 232 5.85 -2.40 6.47
CA LYS A 232 6.94 -2.77 7.37
C LYS A 232 7.67 -1.49 7.79
N GLU A 233 8.13 -1.43 9.03
CA GLU A 233 9.04 -0.38 9.48
C GLU A 233 10.48 -0.81 9.21
N VAL A 234 11.30 0.05 8.60
CA VAL A 234 12.69 -0.28 8.28
C VAL A 234 13.54 -0.36 9.56
N PHE A 235 13.37 0.61 10.46
CA PHE A 235 14.05 0.64 11.74
C PHE A 235 13.14 0.01 12.78
N LYS A 236 13.58 -1.07 13.42
CA LYS A 236 12.96 -1.49 14.68
C LYS A 236 13.51 -0.59 15.78
N SER A 237 12.60 0.07 16.50
CA SER A 237 12.84 0.43 17.90
C SER A 237 13.07 -0.83 18.73
#